data_AF-A0A2G5T643-F1
#
_entry.id   AF-A0A2G5T643-F1
#
_cell.length_a   1.000
_cell.length_b   1.000
_cell.length_c   1.000
_cell.angle_alpha   90.00
_cell.angle_beta   90.00
_cell.angle_gamma   90.00
#
_symmetry.space_group_name_H-M   'P 1'
#
loop_
_entity.id
_entity.type
_entity.pdbx_description
1 polymer ?
#
loop_
_entity_poly.entity_id
_entity_poly.type
_entity_poly.pdbx_seq_one_letter_code
_entity_poly.pdbx_strand_id
1 'polypeptide(L)'
;MIIVLIITTLYFLFNIFHLAILTRPAMRTQSVSKEMISIAICGVLSGVIGVIKSVFEVHEHFGTCHHSYRYYVVGIIPIFIMIFLTVFLVIELRSPDPIKSAENTKKQINATYGLVAFLFCYIFAELPYVFLFALGLINPSDFVQLDEYIYSQVDAFICSSMCIGIIIYAMMSAQYRDTICATVCRSHQVSPGPSVLPLESLTS
;
A
#
# COMPACT_ATOMS: atom_id res chain seq x y z
N MET A 1 9.88 -8.75 19.27
CA MET A 1 10.93 -7.96 18.60
C MET A 1 11.41 -8.55 17.27
N ILE A 2 12.09 -9.71 17.22
CA ILE A 2 12.58 -10.27 15.92
C ILE A 2 11.44 -10.51 14.91
N ILE A 3 10.32 -11.09 15.35
CA ILE A 3 9.15 -11.34 14.48
C ILE A 3 8.62 -10.02 13.88
N VAL A 4 8.54 -8.97 14.69
CA VAL A 4 8.04 -7.65 14.25
C VAL A 4 9.00 -7.01 13.26
N LEU A 5 10.32 -7.10 13.51
CA LEU A 5 11.33 -6.65 12.55
C LEU A 5 11.17 -7.35 11.19
N ILE A 6 10.95 -8.67 11.18
CA ILE A 6 10.72 -9.44 9.95
C ILE A 6 9.44 -8.95 9.25
N ILE A 7 8.33 -8.81 9.98
CA ILE A 7 7.04 -8.37 9.42
C ILE A 7 7.16 -6.96 8.82
N THR A 8 7.73 -6.01 9.54
CA THR A 8 7.89 -4.62 9.07
C THR A 8 8.84 -4.54 7.87
N THR A 9 9.89 -5.37 7.85
CA THR A 9 10.78 -5.47 6.68
C THR A 9 10.05 -6.03 5.47
N LEU A 10 9.26 -7.10 5.63
CA LEU A 10 8.45 -7.65 4.54
C LEU A 10 7.43 -6.62 4.04
N TYR A 11 6.75 -5.93 4.95
CA TYR A 11 5.82 -4.85 4.60
C TYR A 11 6.49 -3.77 3.75
N PHE A 12 7.68 -3.31 4.16
CA PHE A 12 8.45 -2.33 3.39
C PHE A 12 8.79 -2.85 1.98
N LEU A 13 9.27 -4.08 1.86
CA LEU A 13 9.59 -4.70 0.56
C LEU A 13 8.34 -4.84 -0.34
N PHE A 14 7.21 -5.26 0.22
CA PHE A 14 5.95 -5.35 -0.51
C PHE A 14 5.50 -3.99 -1.04
N ASN A 15 5.59 -2.93 -0.24
CA ASN A 15 5.22 -1.58 -0.67
C ASN A 15 6.18 -1.03 -1.73
N ILE A 16 7.49 -1.30 -1.66
CA ILE A 16 8.43 -0.94 -2.73
C ILE A 16 8.05 -1.65 -4.03
N PHE A 17 7.82 -2.97 -3.98
CA PHE A 17 7.45 -3.74 -5.16
C PHE A 17 6.14 -3.21 -5.76
N HIS A 18 5.13 -2.97 -4.92
CA HIS A 18 3.85 -2.42 -5.33
C HIS A 18 4.01 -1.05 -6.01
N LEU A 19 4.79 -0.15 -5.41
CA LEU A 19 5.09 1.18 -5.95
C LEU A 19 5.82 1.08 -7.31
N ALA A 20 6.78 0.17 -7.44
CA ALA A 20 7.53 -0.04 -8.68
C ALA A 20 6.62 -0.46 -9.84
N ILE A 21 5.63 -1.33 -9.58
CA ILE A 21 4.63 -1.73 -10.58
C ILE A 21 3.71 -0.56 -10.93
N LEU A 22 3.19 0.17 -9.93
CA LEU A 22 2.28 1.28 -10.15
C LEU A 22 2.91 2.46 -10.90
N THR A 23 4.22 2.65 -10.78
CA THR A 23 4.94 3.74 -11.46
C THR A 23 5.13 3.47 -12.96
N ARG A 24 4.79 2.27 -13.46
CA ARG A 24 4.87 1.94 -14.89
C ARG A 24 3.92 2.81 -15.72
N PRO A 25 4.31 3.22 -16.94
CA PRO A 25 3.48 4.09 -17.80
C PRO A 25 2.07 3.58 -18.06
N ALA A 26 1.89 2.26 -18.16
CA ALA A 26 0.59 1.62 -18.36
C ALA A 26 -0.42 1.95 -17.24
N MET A 27 0.04 2.06 -15.99
CA MET A 27 -0.80 2.29 -14.82
C MET A 27 -1.08 3.78 -14.58
N ARG A 28 -0.13 4.68 -14.89
CA ARG A 28 -0.21 6.13 -14.57
C ARG A 28 -1.33 6.90 -15.29
N THR A 29 -2.04 6.26 -16.21
CA THR A 29 -3.11 6.85 -17.01
C THR A 29 -4.44 6.95 -16.26
N GLN A 30 -4.65 6.12 -15.23
CA GLN A 30 -5.90 6.12 -14.46
C GLN A 30 -5.81 6.96 -13.20
N SER A 31 -6.88 7.68 -12.85
CA SER A 31 -6.98 8.41 -11.58
C SER A 31 -6.80 7.49 -10.37
N VAL A 32 -7.45 6.32 -10.40
CA VAL A 32 -7.31 5.27 -9.37
C VAL A 32 -5.86 4.86 -9.14
N SER A 33 -5.06 4.76 -10.20
CA SER A 33 -3.66 4.38 -10.07
C SER A 33 -2.82 5.51 -9.46
N LYS A 34 -3.17 6.79 -9.69
CA LYS A 34 -2.48 7.92 -9.05
C LYS A 34 -2.74 7.94 -7.54
N GLU A 35 -3.98 7.68 -7.12
CA GLU A 35 -4.32 7.53 -5.71
C GLU A 35 -3.57 6.35 -5.08
N MET A 36 -3.54 5.19 -5.74
CA MET A 36 -2.81 4.03 -5.25
C MET A 36 -1.29 4.28 -5.15
N ILE A 37 -0.70 5.07 -6.07
CA ILE A 37 0.71 5.49 -5.98
C ILE A 37 0.93 6.33 -4.73
N SER A 38 0.04 7.27 -4.42
CA SER A 38 0.13 8.07 -3.20
C SER A 38 0.12 7.20 -1.96
N ILE A 39 -0.83 6.26 -1.88
CA ILE A 39 -0.93 5.30 -0.76
C ILE A 39 0.35 4.45 -0.65
N ALA A 40 0.88 3.96 -1.77
CA ALA A 40 2.11 3.17 -1.77
C ALA A 40 3.34 3.97 -1.32
N ILE A 41 3.45 5.26 -1.69
CA ILE A 41 4.51 6.15 -1.18
C ILE A 41 4.39 6.32 0.33
N CYS A 42 3.18 6.58 0.83
CA CYS A 42 2.93 6.65 2.27
C CYS A 42 3.32 5.33 2.96
N GLY A 43 2.99 4.18 2.38
CA GLY A 43 3.36 2.87 2.90
C GLY A 43 4.87 2.63 2.95
N VAL A 44 5.61 3.04 1.92
CA VAL A 44 7.08 2.98 1.91
C VAL A 44 7.67 3.85 3.02
N LEU A 45 7.20 5.10 3.18
CA LEU A 45 7.67 5.99 4.24
C LEU A 45 7.37 5.44 5.64
N SER A 46 6.17 4.93 5.86
CA SER A 46 5.78 4.26 7.10
C SER A 46 6.64 3.02 7.38
N GLY A 47 6.95 2.23 6.34
CA GLY A 47 7.84 1.09 6.44
C GLY A 47 9.27 1.47 6.86
N VAL A 48 9.84 2.53 6.27
CA VAL A 48 11.16 3.05 6.67
C VAL A 48 11.17 3.49 8.13
N ILE A 49 10.17 4.29 8.54
CA ILE A 49 10.04 4.74 9.93
C ILE A 49 9.89 3.54 10.86
N GLY A 50 9.08 2.55 10.49
CA GLY A 50 8.86 1.32 11.26
C GLY A 50 10.13 0.51 11.45
N VAL A 51 10.90 0.26 10.39
CA VAL A 51 12.18 -0.46 10.47
C VAL A 51 13.17 0.30 11.35
N ILE A 52 13.29 1.61 11.17
CA ILE A 52 14.16 2.46 11.99
C ILE A 52 13.76 2.36 13.47
N LYS A 53 12.47 2.53 13.79
CA LYS A 53 11.94 2.37 15.15
C LYS A 53 12.26 0.99 15.72
N SER A 54 11.97 -0.08 15.00
CA SER A 54 12.24 -1.44 15.46
C SER A 54 13.73 -1.71 15.71
N VAL A 55 14.64 -1.04 15.01
CA VAL A 55 16.09 -1.13 15.26
C VAL A 55 16.50 -0.33 16.50
N PHE A 56 15.95 0.88 16.69
CA PHE A 56 16.25 1.71 17.86
C PHE A 56 15.63 1.16 19.15
N GLU A 57 14.45 0.55 19.08
CA GLU A 57 13.75 -0.07 20.21
C GLU A 57 14.48 -1.32 20.72
N VAL A 58 15.30 -1.97 19.87
CA VAL A 58 16.27 -3.00 20.29
C VAL A 58 17.44 -2.40 21.09
N HIS A 59 17.68 -1.09 20.97
CA HIS A 59 18.88 -0.43 21.51
C HIS A 59 18.64 0.44 22.74
N GLU A 60 17.50 1.13 22.88
CA GLU A 60 17.21 1.99 24.03
C GLU A 60 15.73 1.96 24.44
N HIS A 61 15.51 2.07 25.76
CA HIS A 61 14.24 1.78 26.42
C HIS A 61 13.80 3.00 27.24
N PHE A 62 13.10 3.99 26.66
CA PHE A 62 12.58 5.14 27.43
C PHE A 62 11.36 5.85 26.82
N GLY A 63 10.30 6.02 27.63
CA GLY A 63 9.35 7.16 27.55
C GLY A 63 7.84 6.84 27.46
N THR A 64 7.19 6.49 28.57
CA THR A 64 5.88 5.80 28.62
C THR A 64 4.59 6.66 28.75
N CYS A 65 4.60 7.97 28.47
CA CYS A 65 3.35 8.76 28.59
C CYS A 65 3.11 9.79 27.47
N HIS A 66 4.16 10.39 26.92
CA HIS A 66 4.02 11.32 25.78
C HIS A 66 3.77 10.60 24.44
N HIS A 67 3.97 9.28 24.40
CA HIS A 67 3.80 8.44 23.23
C HIS A 67 2.32 8.27 22.87
N SER A 68 1.46 7.93 23.84
CA SER A 68 0.07 7.50 23.58
C SER A 68 -0.80 8.56 22.87
N TYR A 69 -0.75 9.83 23.30
CA TYR A 69 -1.47 10.93 22.64
C TYR A 69 -0.99 11.19 21.19
N ARG A 70 0.32 11.11 20.94
CA ARG A 70 0.88 11.33 19.60
C ARG A 70 0.42 10.23 18.64
N TYR A 71 0.38 8.98 19.09
CA TYR A 71 -0.11 7.85 18.27
C TYR A 71 -1.60 7.94 17.99
N TYR A 72 -2.41 8.33 18.98
CA TYR A 72 -3.84 8.54 18.77
C TYR A 72 -4.12 9.58 17.67
N VAL A 73 -3.46 10.74 17.74
CA VAL A 73 -3.61 11.80 16.73
C VAL A 73 -3.07 11.34 15.37
N VAL A 74 -1.92 10.66 15.35
CA VAL A 74 -1.31 10.14 14.11
C VAL A 74 -2.12 8.99 13.50
N GLY A 75 -2.89 8.22 14.27
CA GLY A 75 -3.76 7.16 13.75
C GLY A 75 -5.08 7.67 13.19
N ILE A 76 -5.67 8.71 13.80
CA ILE A 76 -6.97 9.23 13.35
C ILE A 76 -6.86 10.06 12.06
N ILE A 77 -5.76 10.79 11.88
CA ILE A 77 -5.54 11.65 10.71
C ILE A 77 -5.55 10.84 9.38
N PRO A 78 -4.80 9.72 9.23
CA PRO A 78 -4.81 8.86 8.05
C PRO A 78 -6.21 8.32 7.73
N ILE A 79 -6.99 7.93 8.73
CA ILE A 79 -8.36 7.42 8.51
C ILE A 79 -9.22 8.51 7.85
N PHE A 80 -9.17 9.75 8.36
CA PHE A 80 -9.92 10.86 7.78
C PHE A 80 -9.44 11.22 6.36
N ILE A 81 -8.11 11.25 6.14
CA ILE A 81 -7.53 11.49 4.81
C ILE A 81 -8.02 10.42 3.83
N MET A 82 -8.00 9.15 4.22
CA MET A 82 -8.38 8.04 3.35
C MET A 82 -9.88 8.05 3.02
N ILE A 83 -10.74 8.38 3.99
CA ILE A 83 -12.18 8.59 3.74
C ILE A 83 -12.38 9.72 2.74
N PHE A 84 -11.69 10.84 2.92
CA PHE A 84 -11.77 11.98 2.01
C PHE A 84 -11.32 11.61 0.59
N LEU A 85 -10.16 10.97 0.43
CA LEU A 85 -9.67 10.51 -0.89
C LEU A 85 -10.65 9.54 -1.56
N THR A 86 -11.29 8.65 -0.80
CA THR A 86 -12.31 7.73 -1.31
C THR A 86 -13.51 8.48 -1.89
N VAL A 87 -13.99 9.51 -1.19
CA VAL A 87 -15.12 10.32 -1.64
C VAL A 87 -14.76 11.07 -2.92
N PHE A 88 -13.58 11.71 -2.97
CA PHE A 88 -13.10 12.39 -4.18
C PHE A 88 -12.99 11.44 -5.38
N LEU A 89 -12.44 10.24 -5.16
CA LEU A 89 -12.33 9.23 -6.20
C LEU A 89 -13.71 8.81 -6.74
N VAL A 90 -14.69 8.56 -5.85
CA VAL A 90 -16.05 8.18 -6.25
C VAL A 90 -16.73 9.31 -7.04
N ILE A 91 -16.49 10.58 -6.67
CA ILE A 91 -16.97 11.73 -7.41
C ILE A 91 -16.33 11.77 -8.81
N GLU A 92 -15.01 11.61 -8.91
CA GLU A 92 -14.29 11.61 -10.19
C GLU A 92 -14.76 10.47 -11.11
N LEU A 93 -15.08 9.29 -10.56
CA LEU A 93 -15.63 8.16 -11.31
C LEU A 93 -17.05 8.39 -11.83
N ARG A 94 -17.86 9.20 -11.12
CA ARG A 94 -19.21 9.57 -11.57
C ARG A 94 -19.18 10.73 -12.55
N SER A 95 -18.05 11.43 -12.69
CA SER A 95 -17.90 12.48 -13.69
C SER A 95 -17.95 11.86 -15.10
N PRO A 96 -18.86 12.32 -15.97
CA PRO A 96 -18.95 11.81 -17.34
C PRO A 96 -17.74 12.29 -18.14
N ASP A 97 -16.71 11.44 -18.24
CA ASP A 97 -15.57 11.71 -19.11
C ASP A 97 -15.96 11.52 -20.59
N PRO A 98 -15.71 12.51 -21.46
CA PRO A 98 -16.31 12.52 -22.79
C PRO A 98 -15.75 11.48 -23.78
N ILE A 99 -14.62 10.80 -23.53
CA ILE A 99 -14.09 9.77 -24.44
C ILE A 99 -13.30 8.71 -23.65
N LYS A 100 -13.98 7.67 -23.13
CA LYS A 100 -13.33 6.45 -22.62
C LYS A 100 -13.96 5.22 -23.29
N SER A 101 -13.12 4.36 -23.88
CA SER A 101 -13.57 3.04 -24.39
C SER A 101 -14.23 2.25 -23.27
N ALA A 102 -15.31 1.52 -23.58
CA ALA A 102 -16.04 0.69 -22.63
C ALA A 102 -15.13 -0.29 -21.86
N GLU A 103 -14.07 -0.78 -22.52
CA GLU A 103 -13.06 -1.64 -21.90
C GLU A 103 -12.23 -0.92 -20.83
N ASN A 104 -11.80 0.32 -21.11
CA ASN A 104 -11.03 1.14 -20.17
C ASN A 104 -11.88 1.54 -18.97
N THR A 105 -13.16 1.86 -19.19
CA THR A 105 -14.12 2.14 -18.13
C THR A 105 -14.31 0.92 -17.22
N LYS A 106 -14.49 -0.28 -17.79
CA LYS A 106 -14.58 -1.53 -17.01
C LYS A 106 -13.31 -1.80 -16.19
N LYS A 107 -12.13 -1.60 -16.77
CA LYS A 107 -10.84 -1.75 -16.07
C LYS A 107 -10.72 -0.76 -14.90
N GLN A 108 -11.09 0.50 -15.11
CA GLN A 108 -11.09 1.54 -14.07
C GLN A 108 -12.08 1.24 -12.94
N ILE A 109 -13.29 0.78 -13.26
CA ILE A 109 -14.30 0.38 -12.28
C ILE A 109 -13.79 -0.78 -11.41
N ASN A 110 -13.21 -1.82 -12.02
CA ASN A 110 -12.65 -2.95 -11.25
C ASN A 110 -11.48 -2.52 -10.36
N ALA A 111 -10.59 -1.65 -10.87
CA ALA A 111 -9.51 -1.08 -10.06
C ALA A 111 -10.04 -0.24 -8.90
N THR A 112 -11.14 0.49 -9.11
CA THR A 112 -11.84 1.24 -8.06
C THR A 112 -12.35 0.31 -6.97
N TYR A 113 -13.07 -0.75 -7.33
CA TYR A 113 -13.54 -1.73 -6.35
C TYR A 113 -12.38 -2.35 -5.58
N GLY A 114 -11.25 -2.61 -6.25
CA GLY A 114 -10.01 -3.04 -5.61
C GLY A 114 -9.47 -2.02 -4.60
N LEU A 115 -9.46 -0.73 -4.95
CA LEU A 115 -9.02 0.34 -4.06
C LEU A 115 -9.97 0.48 -2.86
N VAL A 116 -11.29 0.45 -3.08
CA VAL A 116 -12.29 0.48 -1.98
C VAL A 116 -12.13 -0.73 -1.06
N ALA A 117 -11.89 -1.93 -1.60
CA ALA A 117 -11.62 -3.11 -0.80
C ALA A 117 -10.30 -2.99 0.00
N PHE A 118 -9.23 -2.46 -0.61
CA PHE A 118 -7.99 -2.13 0.08
C PHE A 118 -8.24 -1.18 1.26
N LEU A 119 -8.98 -0.10 1.02
CA LEU A 119 -9.32 0.91 2.01
C LEU A 119 -10.15 0.35 3.15
N PHE A 120 -11.08 -0.55 2.84
CA PHE A 120 -11.87 -1.25 3.84
C PHE A 120 -10.99 -2.13 4.73
N CYS A 121 -10.06 -2.90 4.15
CA CYS A 121 -9.08 -3.68 4.92
C CYS A 121 -8.22 -2.79 5.82
N TYR A 122 -7.83 -1.61 5.33
CA TYR A 122 -7.05 -0.65 6.11
C TYR A 122 -7.85 -0.11 7.31
N ILE A 123 -9.07 0.39 7.09
CA ILE A 123 -9.93 0.91 8.17
C ILE A 123 -10.21 -0.17 9.21
N PHE A 124 -10.49 -1.40 8.77
CA PHE A 124 -10.75 -2.50 9.69
C PHE A 124 -9.53 -2.85 10.55
N ALA A 125 -8.31 -2.65 10.03
CA ALA A 125 -7.08 -2.89 10.77
C ALA A 125 -6.76 -1.77 11.78
N GLU A 126 -7.02 -0.51 11.43
CA GLU A 126 -6.73 0.67 12.24
C GLU A 126 -7.78 0.95 13.33
N LEU A 127 -9.04 0.57 13.11
CA LEU A 127 -10.12 0.90 14.04
C LEU A 127 -9.94 0.28 15.44
N PRO A 128 -9.53 -1.01 15.58
CA PRO A 128 -9.19 -1.59 16.88
C PRO A 128 -8.08 -0.83 17.60
N TYR A 129 -7.11 -0.31 16.85
CA TYR A 129 -5.98 0.46 17.38
C TYR A 129 -6.46 1.81 17.94
N VAL A 130 -7.19 2.60 17.14
CA VAL A 130 -7.73 3.90 17.59
C VAL A 130 -8.63 3.74 18.81
N PHE A 131 -9.44 2.68 18.85
CA PHE A 131 -10.29 2.38 19.99
C PHE A 131 -9.47 2.07 21.26
N LEU A 132 -8.44 1.24 21.12
CA LEU A 132 -7.54 0.91 22.23
C LEU A 132 -6.92 2.19 22.80
N PHE A 133 -6.32 3.04 21.96
CA PHE A 133 -5.70 4.31 22.40
C PHE A 133 -6.71 5.30 23.03
N ALA A 134 -7.95 5.34 22.54
CA ALA A 134 -8.99 6.15 23.16
C ALA A 134 -9.27 5.71 24.61
N LEU A 135 -9.27 4.41 24.89
CA LEU A 135 -9.40 3.89 26.26
C LEU A 135 -8.20 4.26 27.13
N GLY A 136 -6.99 4.26 26.55
CA GLY A 136 -5.76 4.68 27.26
C GLY A 136 -5.74 6.15 27.66
N LEU A 137 -6.41 7.02 26.91
CA LEU A 137 -6.62 8.42 27.31
C LEU A 137 -7.57 8.56 28.50
N ILE A 138 -8.53 7.64 28.65
CA ILE A 138 -9.52 7.68 29.73
C ILE A 138 -8.94 7.09 31.02
N ASN A 139 -8.15 6.01 30.92
CA ASN A 139 -7.59 5.32 32.08
C ASN A 139 -6.08 5.02 31.89
N PRO A 140 -5.20 5.98 32.18
CA PRO A 140 -3.78 5.89 31.85
C PRO A 140 -3.00 4.89 32.72
N SER A 141 -3.42 4.66 33.97
CA SER A 141 -2.68 3.78 34.91
C SER A 141 -2.71 2.31 34.50
N ASP A 142 -3.81 1.83 33.93
CA ASP A 142 -3.94 0.44 33.47
C ASP A 142 -3.31 0.24 32.08
N PHE A 143 -3.03 1.33 31.35
CA PHE A 143 -2.54 1.30 29.99
C PHE A 143 -1.04 1.08 29.88
N VAL A 144 -0.26 1.54 30.88
CA VAL A 144 1.21 1.49 30.86
C VAL A 144 1.78 0.06 30.78
N GLN A 145 1.13 -0.92 31.41
CA GLN A 145 1.56 -2.32 31.35
C GLN A 145 1.05 -3.07 30.12
N LEU A 146 -0.05 -2.60 29.53
CA LEU A 146 -0.62 -3.17 28.32
C LEU A 146 0.11 -2.69 27.06
N ASP A 147 0.80 -1.55 27.16
CA ASP A 147 1.36 -0.74 26.07
C ASP A 147 2.32 -1.54 25.17
N GLU A 148 3.39 -2.13 25.72
CA GLU A 148 4.53 -2.57 24.89
C GLU A 148 4.25 -3.84 24.06
N TYR A 149 3.59 -4.84 24.64
CA TYR A 149 3.28 -6.09 23.92
C TYR A 149 2.12 -5.93 22.94
N ILE A 150 1.05 -5.24 23.36
CA ILE A 150 -0.12 -5.04 22.49
C ILE A 150 0.25 -4.12 21.32
N TYR A 151 1.06 -3.07 21.54
CA TYR A 151 1.51 -2.18 20.46
C TYR A 151 2.22 -2.96 19.35
N SER A 152 3.19 -3.81 19.73
CA SER A 152 3.97 -4.60 18.79
C SER A 152 3.11 -5.57 17.98
N GLN A 153 2.07 -6.16 18.59
CA GLN A 153 1.14 -7.05 17.91
C GLN A 153 0.20 -6.32 16.96
N VAL A 154 -0.30 -5.14 17.35
CA VAL A 154 -1.22 -4.38 16.51
C VAL A 154 -0.51 -3.77 15.31
N ASP A 155 0.72 -3.27 15.46
CA ASP A 155 1.54 -2.81 14.32
C ASP A 155 1.77 -3.95 13.31
N ALA A 156 2.08 -5.16 13.80
CA ALA A 156 2.22 -6.34 12.96
C ALA A 156 0.91 -6.72 12.24
N PHE A 157 -0.23 -6.56 12.90
CA PHE A 157 -1.56 -6.79 12.33
C PHE A 157 -1.91 -5.77 11.23
N ILE A 158 -1.63 -4.49 11.45
CA ILE A 158 -1.83 -3.42 10.46
C ILE A 158 -0.97 -3.66 9.23
N CYS A 159 0.32 -3.96 9.42
CA CYS A 159 1.25 -4.29 8.33
C CYS A 159 0.73 -5.48 7.50
N SER A 160 0.30 -6.54 8.17
CA SER A 160 -0.23 -7.74 7.52
C SER A 160 -1.52 -7.44 6.74
N SER A 161 -2.43 -6.66 7.32
CA SER A 161 -3.70 -6.28 6.70
C SER A 161 -3.50 -5.39 5.48
N MET A 162 -2.53 -4.47 5.51
CA MET A 162 -2.15 -3.70 4.35
C MET A 162 -1.59 -4.58 3.22
N CYS A 163 -0.72 -5.53 3.54
CA CYS A 163 -0.22 -6.49 2.56
C CYS A 163 -1.36 -7.28 1.91
N ILE A 164 -2.33 -7.74 2.70
CA ILE A 164 -3.54 -8.41 2.20
C ILE A 164 -4.33 -7.46 1.28
N GLY A 165 -4.50 -6.20 1.66
CA GLY A 165 -5.12 -5.19 0.81
C GLY A 165 -4.43 -5.06 -0.54
N ILE A 166 -3.09 -4.99 -0.57
CA ILE A 166 -2.31 -4.91 -1.82
C ILE A 166 -2.59 -6.13 -2.71
N ILE A 167 -2.66 -7.32 -2.11
CA ILE A 167 -2.97 -8.57 -2.82
C ILE A 167 -4.39 -8.52 -3.40
N ILE A 168 -5.38 -8.07 -2.62
CA ILE A 168 -6.76 -7.90 -3.09
C ILE A 168 -6.82 -6.93 -4.27
N TYR A 169 -6.15 -5.77 -4.15
CA TYR A 169 -6.06 -4.81 -5.24
C TYR A 169 -5.42 -5.43 -6.50
N ALA A 170 -4.33 -6.16 -6.33
CA ALA A 170 -3.65 -6.85 -7.40
C ALA A 170 -4.56 -7.89 -8.09
N MET A 171 -5.38 -8.61 -7.32
CA MET A 171 -6.33 -9.58 -7.86
C MET A 171 -7.48 -8.92 -8.62
N MET A 172 -7.99 -7.77 -8.15
CA MET A 172 -9.13 -7.10 -8.77
C MET A 172 -8.75 -6.25 -9.99
N SER A 173 -7.58 -5.59 -9.95
CA SER A 173 -7.13 -4.72 -11.04
C SER A 173 -6.50 -5.50 -12.18
N ALA A 174 -7.24 -5.68 -13.27
CA ALA A 174 -6.75 -6.38 -14.46
C ALA A 174 -5.48 -5.73 -15.03
N GLN A 175 -5.44 -4.39 -15.06
CA GLN A 175 -4.27 -3.66 -15.55
C GLN A 175 -3.03 -3.85 -14.68
N TYR A 176 -3.22 -3.95 -13.36
CA TYR A 176 -2.13 -4.24 -12.45
C TYR A 176 -1.53 -5.62 -12.74
N ARG A 177 -2.38 -6.66 -12.93
CA ARG A 177 -1.92 -8.01 -13.30
C ARG A 177 -1.22 -8.03 -14.65
N ASP A 178 -1.78 -7.38 -15.67
CA ASP A 178 -1.19 -7.30 -17.00
C ASP A 178 0.20 -6.64 -16.95
N THR A 179 0.35 -5.60 -16.12
CA THR A 179 1.63 -4.92 -15.90
C THR A 179 2.64 -5.80 -15.18
N ILE A 180 2.21 -6.60 -14.19
CA ILE A 180 3.08 -7.60 -13.55
C ILE A 180 3.54 -8.63 -14.57
N CYS A 181 2.62 -9.24 -15.33
CA CYS A 181 2.96 -10.24 -16.34
C CYS A 181 3.93 -9.64 -17.37
N ALA A 182 3.68 -8.40 -17.82
CA ALA A 182 4.60 -7.73 -18.74
C ALA A 182 5.99 -7.48 -18.13
N THR A 183 6.08 -7.21 -16.82
CA THR A 183 7.34 -6.93 -16.13
C THR A 183 8.12 -8.22 -15.83
N VAL A 184 7.43 -9.25 -15.34
CA VAL A 184 8.03 -10.51 -14.90
C VAL A 184 8.26 -11.47 -16.08
N CYS A 185 7.32 -11.57 -17.02
CA CYS A 185 7.44 -12.48 -18.17
C CYS A 185 8.38 -11.93 -19.27
N ARG A 186 8.51 -10.61 -19.46
CA ARG A 186 9.56 -10.07 -20.37
C ARG A 186 10.97 -10.28 -19.84
N SER A 187 11.16 -10.31 -18.52
CA SER A 187 12.46 -10.63 -17.92
C SER A 187 12.95 -12.03 -18.33
N HIS A 188 12.06 -12.92 -18.74
CA HIS A 188 12.38 -14.28 -19.18
C HIS A 188 12.71 -14.39 -20.68
N GLN A 189 12.51 -13.32 -21.48
CA GLN A 189 12.75 -13.32 -22.93
C GLN A 189 13.97 -12.48 -23.37
N VAL A 190 14.73 -11.89 -22.44
CA VAL A 190 15.94 -11.11 -22.75
C VAL A 190 17.19 -11.88 -22.33
N SER A 191 17.66 -12.77 -23.20
CA SER A 191 19.07 -13.15 -23.33
C SER A 191 19.36 -13.41 -24.83
N PRO A 192 20.48 -12.92 -25.41
CA PRO A 192 20.52 -12.50 -26.82
C PRO A 192 21.10 -13.55 -27.79
N GLY A 193 20.64 -13.52 -29.04
CA GLY A 193 21.30 -14.18 -30.18
C GLY A 193 20.71 -13.67 -31.50
N PRO A 194 21.53 -13.24 -32.48
CA PRO A 194 21.16 -12.24 -33.48
C PRO A 194 20.28 -12.80 -34.59
N SER A 195 19.29 -11.99 -34.99
CA SER A 195 18.49 -12.16 -36.19
C SER A 195 19.38 -12.14 -37.44
N VAL A 196 19.46 -13.30 -38.10
CA VAL A 196 19.96 -13.43 -39.48
C VAL A 196 19.07 -12.58 -40.39
N LEU A 197 19.65 -11.54 -40.98
CA LEU A 197 19.08 -10.77 -42.09
C LEU A 197 19.22 -11.61 -43.37
N PRO A 198 18.14 -11.93 -44.12
CA PRO A 198 18.27 -12.29 -45.52
C PRO A 198 18.41 -11.00 -46.34
N LEU A 199 19.59 -10.85 -46.94
CA LEU A 199 19.91 -9.79 -47.88
C LEU A 199 19.35 -10.17 -49.26
N GLU A 200 18.07 -9.89 -49.51
CA GLU A 200 17.49 -9.89 -50.87
C GLU A 200 17.02 -8.48 -51.22
N SER A 201 17.94 -7.69 -51.78
CA SER A 201 17.66 -6.68 -52.82
C SER A 201 18.95 -5.92 -53.14
N LEU A 202 19.60 -6.35 -54.21
CA LEU A 202 20.55 -5.63 -55.08
C LEU A 202 21.03 -6.70 -56.07
N THR A 203 20.90 -6.67 -57.38
CA THR A 203 20.36 -5.77 -58.40
C THR A 203 20.74 -6.49 -59.71
N SER A 204 19.89 -6.41 -60.74
CA SER A 204 20.20 -6.66 -62.15
C SER A 204 20.44 -8.10 -62.63
#